data_AF-A0A945I482-F1
#
_entry.id   AF-A0A945I482-F1
#
_cell.length_a   1.000
_cell.length_b   1.000
_cell.length_c   1.000
_cell.angle_alpha   90.00
_cell.angle_beta   90.00
_cell.angle_gamma   90.00
#
_symmetry.space_group_name_H-M   'P 1'
#
loop_
_entity.id
_entity.type
_entity.pdbx_description
1 polymer ?
#
loop_
_entity_poly.entity_id
_entity_poly.type
_entity_poly.pdbx_seq_one_letter_code
_entity_poly.pdbx_strand_id
1 'polypeptide(L)'
;MPNITMLDIEELKKTKLGGFIKKSLRHRAPDPAFHAMLGHNPELSASMYFAWGTVFNTGSVDHKLKEIIRVQLSRTADCNY
;
A
#
# COMPACT_ATOMS: atom_id res chain seq x y z
N MET A 1 8.11 9.68 10.08
CA MET A 1 7.64 10.58 9.00
C MET A 1 8.45 10.30 7.74
N PRO A 2 7.87 10.40 6.54
CA PRO A 2 8.59 10.12 5.29
C PRO A 2 9.72 11.13 5.07
N ASN A 3 10.88 10.62 4.63
CA ASN A 3 12.05 11.43 4.24
C ASN A 3 12.02 11.82 2.75
N ILE A 4 10.84 11.74 2.13
CA ILE A 4 10.60 12.06 0.72
C ILE A 4 9.36 12.94 0.63
N THR A 5 9.33 13.84 -0.36
CA THR A 5 8.15 14.67 -0.63
C THR A 5 6.96 13.78 -0.96
N MET A 6 5.85 14.02 -0.29
CA MET A 6 4.59 13.35 -0.57
C MET A 6 3.96 13.93 -1.83
N LEU A 7 3.72 13.11 -2.83
CA LEU A 7 3.04 13.54 -4.06
C LEU A 7 1.56 13.78 -3.80
N ASP A 8 0.98 14.75 -4.51
CA ASP A 8 -0.45 15.02 -4.45
C ASP A 8 -1.25 13.82 -5.00
N ILE A 9 -2.16 13.32 -4.16
CA ILE A 9 -3.03 12.19 -4.48
C ILE A 9 -3.99 12.52 -5.63
N GLU A 10 -4.46 13.77 -5.74
CA GLU A 10 -5.38 14.15 -6.83
C GLU A 10 -4.67 14.20 -8.18
N GLU A 11 -3.41 14.62 -8.24
CA GLU A 11 -2.58 14.50 -9.45
C GLU A 11 -2.26 13.04 -9.78
N LEU A 12 -1.89 12.22 -8.77
CA LEU A 12 -1.61 10.80 -8.98
C LEU A 12 -2.82 10.02 -9.50
N LYS A 13 -4.05 10.41 -9.15
CA LYS A 13 -5.29 9.82 -9.66
C LYS A 13 -5.48 9.97 -11.17
N LYS A 14 -4.84 10.96 -11.79
CA LYS A 14 -4.87 11.17 -13.24
C LYS A 14 -3.92 10.24 -14.00
N THR A 15 -3.03 9.53 -13.29
CA THR A 15 -2.09 8.56 -13.85
C THR A 15 -2.68 7.14 -13.87
N LYS A 16 -1.89 6.16 -14.32
CA LYS A 16 -2.23 4.73 -14.26
C LYS A 16 -2.52 4.21 -12.84
N LEU A 17 -2.09 4.94 -11.80
CA LEU A 17 -2.34 4.57 -10.40
C LEU A 17 -3.75 4.90 -9.92
N GLY A 18 -4.53 5.69 -10.67
CA GLY A 18 -5.82 6.20 -10.21
C GLY A 18 -6.83 5.11 -9.83
N GLY A 19 -6.82 3.98 -10.54
CA GLY A 19 -7.65 2.83 -10.18
C GLY A 19 -7.31 2.23 -8.81
N PHE A 20 -6.02 2.14 -8.49
CA PHE A 20 -5.53 1.61 -7.21
C PHE A 20 -5.83 2.60 -6.08
N ILE A 21 -5.53 3.88 -6.28
CA ILE A 21 -5.77 4.94 -5.30
C ILE A 21 -7.26 5.01 -4.92
N LYS A 22 -8.17 4.94 -5.89
CA LYS A 22 -9.62 4.93 -5.63
C LYS A 22 -10.03 3.75 -4.74
N LYS A 23 -9.46 2.57 -4.95
CA LYS A 23 -9.71 1.38 -4.11
C LYS A 23 -9.13 1.58 -2.71
N SER A 24 -7.89 2.07 -2.60
CA SER A 24 -7.23 2.36 -1.32
C SER A 24 -8.01 3.36 -0.49
N LEU A 25 -8.52 4.44 -1.09
CA LEU A 25 -9.38 5.43 -0.41
C LEU A 25 -10.70 4.83 0.07
N ARG A 26 -11.31 3.93 -0.73
CA ARG A 26 -12.58 3.27 -0.38
C ARG A 26 -12.41 2.28 0.78
N HIS A 27 -11.38 1.45 0.71
CA HIS A 27 -11.16 0.35 1.66
C HIS A 27 -10.26 0.73 2.83
N ARG A 28 -9.62 1.91 2.78
CA ARG A 28 -8.56 2.35 3.70
C ARG A 28 -7.40 1.35 3.80
N ALA A 29 -7.11 0.65 2.68
CA ALA A 29 -6.05 -0.36 2.60
C ALA A 29 -5.54 -0.57 1.15
N PRO A 30 -4.21 -0.50 0.90
CA PRO A 30 -3.21 0.04 1.81
C PRO A 30 -3.47 1.53 2.07
N ASP A 31 -2.78 2.13 3.04
CA ASP A 31 -2.93 3.56 3.35
C ASP A 31 -2.72 4.41 2.07
N PRO A 32 -3.56 5.42 1.77
CA PRO A 32 -3.39 6.27 0.59
C PRO A 32 -1.99 6.91 0.47
N ALA A 33 -1.31 7.22 1.59
CA ALA A 33 0.05 7.73 1.64
C ALA A 33 1.07 6.79 0.99
N PHE A 34 0.78 5.48 0.92
CA PHE A 34 1.56 4.51 0.17
C PHE A 34 1.80 4.96 -1.28
N HIS A 35 0.74 5.41 -1.97
CA HIS A 35 0.85 5.86 -3.35
C HIS A 35 1.52 7.23 -3.47
N ALA A 36 1.37 8.11 -2.47
CA ALA A 36 2.08 9.39 -2.44
C ALA A 36 3.60 9.24 -2.27
N MET A 37 4.06 8.21 -1.54
CA MET A 37 5.48 7.90 -1.39
C MET A 37 6.05 7.13 -2.59
N LEU A 38 5.39 6.06 -3.03
CA LEU A 38 5.92 5.22 -4.12
C LEU A 38 5.61 5.81 -5.51
N GLY A 39 4.69 6.75 -5.62
CA GLY A 39 4.24 7.35 -6.87
C GLY A 39 5.33 8.11 -7.64
N HIS A 40 6.47 8.41 -7.00
CA HIS A 40 7.68 8.88 -7.68
C HIS A 40 8.17 7.89 -8.75
N ASN A 41 7.83 6.61 -8.60
CA ASN A 41 7.97 5.58 -9.63
C ASN A 41 6.62 4.84 -9.81
N PRO A 42 5.81 5.23 -10.81
CA PRO A 42 4.49 4.65 -11.02
C PRO A 42 4.48 3.14 -11.29
N GLU A 43 5.52 2.60 -11.93
CA GLU A 43 5.71 1.17 -12.17
C GLU A 43 5.92 0.41 -10.86
N LEU A 44 6.77 0.94 -9.98
CA LEU A 44 7.02 0.39 -8.64
C LEU A 44 5.75 0.42 -7.79
N SER A 45 5.07 1.58 -7.73
CA SER A 45 3.83 1.75 -6.95
C SER A 45 2.74 0.77 -7.39
N ALA A 46 2.54 0.61 -8.71
CA ALA A 46 1.59 -0.36 -9.26
C ALA A 46 1.98 -1.81 -8.92
N SER A 47 3.26 -2.17 -9.11
CA SER A 47 3.75 -3.52 -8.86
C SER A 47 3.64 -3.91 -7.39
N MET A 48 3.99 -2.99 -6.47
CA MET A 48 3.85 -3.23 -5.03
C MET A 48 2.39 -3.33 -4.61
N TYR A 49 1.47 -2.52 -5.16
CA TYR A 49 0.04 -2.66 -4.90
C TYR A 49 -0.48 -4.04 -5.31
N PHE A 50 -0.08 -4.53 -6.47
CA PHE A 50 -0.47 -5.85 -6.96
C PHE A 50 0.08 -6.97 -6.08
N ALA A 51 1.36 -6.91 -5.72
CA ALA A 51 2.00 -7.88 -4.84
C ALA A 51 1.34 -7.91 -3.45
N TRP A 52 1.16 -6.73 -2.84
CA TRP A 52 0.46 -6.59 -1.56
C TRP A 52 -0.96 -7.16 -1.62
N GLY A 53 -1.74 -6.77 -2.64
CA GLY A 53 -3.13 -7.22 -2.79
C GLY A 53 -3.24 -8.73 -3.00
N THR A 54 -2.31 -9.32 -3.75
CA THR A 54 -2.24 -10.78 -3.94
C THR A 54 -2.02 -11.48 -2.62
N VAL A 55 -1.00 -11.10 -1.85
CA VAL A 55 -0.66 -11.73 -0.57
C VAL A 55 -1.77 -11.53 0.46
N PHE A 56 -2.33 -10.32 0.56
CA PHE A 56 -3.32 -10.00 1.59
C PHE A 56 -4.71 -10.55 1.31
N ASN A 57 -5.17 -10.47 0.06
CA ASN A 57 -6.57 -10.72 -0.29
C ASN A 57 -6.83 -12.08 -0.92
N THR A 58 -5.80 -12.86 -1.26
CA THR A 58 -5.95 -14.15 -1.95
C THR A 58 -5.15 -15.29 -1.30
N GLY A 59 -5.34 -16.53 -1.74
CA GLY A 59 -4.62 -17.70 -1.24
C GLY A 59 -5.29 -18.41 -0.06
N SER A 60 -4.59 -19.38 0.53
CA SER A 60 -5.18 -20.35 1.48
C SER A 60 -5.03 -19.99 2.96
N VAL A 61 -4.25 -18.97 3.29
CA VAL A 61 -4.06 -18.53 4.68
C VAL A 61 -5.17 -17.57 5.07
N ASP A 62 -5.79 -17.80 6.23
CA ASP A 62 -6.84 -16.93 6.77
C ASP A 62 -6.38 -15.47 6.88
N HIS A 63 -7.28 -14.54 6.55
CA HIS A 63 -6.94 -13.11 6.52
C HIS A 63 -6.56 -12.57 7.91
N LYS A 64 -7.22 -13.02 8.99
CA LYS A 64 -6.85 -12.59 10.35
C LYS A 64 -5.46 -13.09 10.71
N LEU A 65 -5.11 -14.31 10.31
CA LEU A 65 -3.77 -14.85 10.54
C LEU A 65 -2.70 -14.04 9.77
N LYS A 66 -2.96 -13.63 8.53
CA LYS A 66 -2.06 -12.74 7.77
C LYS A 66 -1.83 -11.41 8.47
N GLU A 67 -2.89 -10.81 9.03
CA GLU A 67 -2.79 -9.57 9.80
C GLU A 67 -1.95 -9.73 11.08
N ILE A 68 -2.12 -10.85 11.80
CA ILE A 68 -1.27 -11.17 12.96
C ILE A 68 0.20 -11.28 12.55
N ILE A 69 0.49 -12.02 11.47
CA ILE A 69 1.86 -12.17 10.95
C ILE A 69 2.44 -10.81 10.57
N ARG A 70 1.67 -9.97 9.87
CA ARG A 70 2.11 -8.63 9.47
C ARG A 70 2.50 -7.76 10.66
N VAL A 71 1.64 -7.69 11.68
CA VAL A 71 1.90 -6.90 12.89
C VAL A 71 3.12 -7.44 13.64
N GLN A 72 3.27 -8.76 13.75
CA GLN A 72 4.45 -9.37 14.38
C GLN A 72 5.73 -8.99 13.63
N LEU A 73 5.76 -9.13 12.30
CA LEU A 73 6.91 -8.75 11.48
C LEU A 73 7.24 -7.26 11.58
N SER A 74 6.22 -6.38 11.55
CA SER A 74 6.42 -4.94 11.75
C SER A 74 7.07 -4.63 13.10
N ARG A 75 6.62 -5.28 14.19
CA ARG A 75 7.20 -5.10 15.53
C ARG A 75 8.64 -5.61 15.61
N THR A 76 8.93 -6.77 15.01
CA THR A 76 10.29 -7.31 14.93
C THR A 76 11.23 -6.37 14.17
N ALA A 77 10.72 -5.68 13.15
CA ALA A 77 11.47 -4.73 12.34
C ALA A 77 11.48 -3.28 12.89
N ASP A 78 10.93 -3.04 14.08
CA ASP A 78 10.73 -1.70 14.66
C ASP A 78 10.05 -0.71 13.68
N CYS A 79 9.11 -1.22 12.89
CA CYS A 79 8.32 -0.44 11.95
C CYS A 79 7.08 0.12 12.65
N ASN A 80 7.14 1.39 13.01
CA ASN A 80 6.13 2.11 13.80
C ASN A 80 5.16 2.96 12.94
N TYR A 81 5.09 2.69 11.64
CA TYR A 81 4.15 3.34 10.70
C TYR A 81 2.72 2.84 10.87
#